data_AF-A0A960S1K3-F1
#
_entry.id   AF-A0A960S1K3-F1
#
_cell.length_a   1.000
_cell.length_b   1.000
_cell.length_c   1.000
_cell.angle_alpha   90.00
_cell.angle_beta   90.00
_cell.angle_gamma   90.00
#
_symmetry.space_group_name_H-M   'P 1'
#
loop_
_entity.id
_entity.type
_entity.pdbx_description
1 polymer ?
#
loop_
_entity_poly.entity_id
_entity_poly.type
_entity_poly.pdbx_seq_one_letter_code
_entity_poly.pdbx_strand_id
1 'polypeptide(L)'
;MQNIIQSCKSHFSFAVAREFDSNGQPFDYRPNALETCGHALLYPLLKPIDFLLVNINQPLMITAIAIVLIALVTIVLYPEECARVALAILPPLSRAKPYHFKFGVFAWNALTILGITLRTLGRLSNEPLHSQWKGGRLQLLHLGAARNHS
;
A
#
# COMPACT_ATOMS: atom_id res chain seq x y z
N MET A 1 28.66 -3.57 -3.36
CA MET A 1 27.33 -3.32 -3.97
C MET A 1 26.19 -4.07 -3.26
N GLN A 2 26.39 -5.33 -2.84
CA GLN A 2 25.39 -6.12 -2.10
C GLN A 2 24.91 -5.48 -0.78
N ASN A 3 25.81 -4.84 0.00
CA ASN A 3 25.44 -4.17 1.26
C ASN A 3 24.48 -2.97 1.09
N ILE A 4 24.56 -2.25 -0.04
CA ILE A 4 23.69 -1.08 -0.29
C ILE A 4 22.28 -1.56 -0.59
N ILE A 5 22.13 -2.58 -1.44
CA ILE A 5 20.83 -3.15 -1.80
C ILE A 5 20.13 -3.72 -0.56
N GLN A 6 20.87 -4.40 0.32
CA GLN A 6 20.33 -4.97 1.55
C GLN A 6 19.90 -3.88 2.55
N SER A 7 20.66 -2.79 2.64
CA SER A 7 20.28 -1.62 3.44
C SER A 7 19.00 -0.96 2.91
N CYS A 8 18.90 -0.73 1.59
CA CYS A 8 17.70 -0.15 0.97
C CYS A 8 16.46 -1.03 1.19
N LYS A 9 16.59 -2.35 1.02
CA LYS A 9 15.51 -3.30 1.28
C LYS A 9 15.04 -3.25 2.74
N SER A 10 15.97 -3.14 3.68
CA SER A 10 15.68 -3.02 5.12
C SER A 10 14.89 -1.74 5.44
N HIS A 11 15.33 -0.60 4.92
CA HIS A 11 14.64 0.69 5.11
C HIS A 11 13.25 0.71 4.46
N PHE A 12 13.12 0.12 3.27
CA PHE A 12 11.83 0.01 2.60
C PHE A 12 10.87 -0.90 3.38
N SER A 13 11.38 -2.03 3.91
CA SER A 13 10.58 -2.93 4.75
C SER A 13 10.13 -2.25 6.04
N PHE A 14 11.00 -1.43 6.66
CA PHE A 14 10.67 -0.60 7.80
C PHE A 14 9.60 0.47 7.48
N ALA A 15 9.62 1.06 6.28
CA ALA A 15 8.63 2.04 5.85
C ALA A 15 7.26 1.42 5.57
N VAL A 16 7.23 0.23 4.95
CA VAL A 16 6.01 -0.44 4.47
C VAL A 16 5.40 -1.39 5.52
N ALA A 17 6.16 -1.77 6.56
CA ALA A 17 5.66 -2.64 7.62
C ALA A 17 4.34 -2.13 8.21
N ARG A 18 3.36 -3.03 8.29
CA ARG A 18 2.05 -2.73 8.86
C ARG A 18 2.22 -2.37 10.34
N GLU A 19 2.87 -3.27 11.06
CA GLU A 19 3.13 -3.22 12.50
C GLU A 19 4.54 -3.74 12.80
N PHE A 20 5.00 -3.51 14.04
CA PHE A 20 6.24 -4.06 14.57
C PHE A 20 5.89 -4.97 15.74
N ASP A 21 6.59 -6.07 15.85
CA ASP A 21 6.39 -7.07 16.89
C ASP A 21 7.72 -7.25 17.67
N SER A 22 7.62 -7.36 18.99
CA SER A 22 8.73 -7.76 19.87
C SER A 22 8.36 -9.07 20.58
N ASN A 23 8.93 -10.19 20.12
CA ASN A 23 8.74 -11.53 20.69
C ASN A 23 7.28 -12.07 20.70
N GLY A 24 6.51 -11.81 19.64
CA GLY A 24 5.14 -12.29 19.48
C GLY A 24 4.09 -11.39 20.13
N GLN A 25 4.46 -10.16 20.51
CA GLN A 25 3.58 -9.14 21.04
C GLN A 25 3.74 -7.84 20.23
N PRO A 26 2.63 -7.17 19.87
CA PRO A 26 2.70 -5.91 19.13
C PRO A 26 3.51 -4.89 19.93
N PHE A 27 4.52 -4.33 19.28
CA PHE A 27 5.35 -3.29 19.87
C PHE A 27 4.53 -2.01 19.96
N ASP A 28 4.09 -1.67 21.18
CA ASP A 28 3.32 -0.46 21.44
C ASP A 28 4.24 0.76 21.45
N TYR A 29 4.17 1.55 20.39
CA TYR A 29 4.80 2.86 20.30
C TYR A 29 3.76 3.87 19.84
N ARG A 30 3.83 5.08 20.39
CA ARG A 30 2.90 6.15 20.04
C ARG A 30 3.29 6.75 18.68
N PRO A 31 2.44 6.68 17.65
CA PRO A 31 2.74 7.28 16.35
C PRO A 31 2.78 8.81 16.47
N ASN A 32 3.78 9.43 15.84
CA ASN A 32 3.88 10.89 15.75
C ASN A 32 2.93 11.44 14.68
N ALA A 33 2.64 12.76 14.71
CA ALA A 33 1.73 13.39 13.75
C ALA A 33 2.10 13.15 12.27
N LEU A 34 3.40 13.10 11.96
CA LEU A 34 3.91 12.77 10.62
C LEU A 34 3.53 11.35 10.19
N GLU A 35 3.62 10.39 11.10
CA GLU A 35 3.27 9.00 10.82
C GLU A 35 1.76 8.85 10.64
N THR A 36 0.95 9.51 11.48
CA THR A 36 -0.51 9.52 11.34
C THR A 36 -0.94 10.12 10.01
N CYS A 37 -0.32 11.24 9.60
CA CYS A 37 -0.57 11.85 8.30
C CYS A 37 -0.17 10.91 7.14
N GLY A 38 1.01 10.31 7.22
CA GLY A 38 1.45 9.30 6.24
C GLY A 38 0.51 8.10 6.17
N HIS A 39 -0.01 7.65 7.31
CA HIS A 39 -0.97 6.55 7.35
C HIS A 39 -2.32 6.93 6.72
N ALA A 40 -2.83 8.13 6.99
CA ALA A 40 -4.06 8.64 6.38
C ALA A 40 -3.95 8.75 4.85
N LEU A 41 -2.81 9.25 4.35
CA LEU A 41 -2.55 9.36 2.90
C LEU A 41 -2.45 7.99 2.22
N LEU A 42 -1.86 7.00 2.88
CA LEU A 42 -1.67 5.66 2.34
C LEU A 42 -2.86 4.72 2.58
N TYR A 43 -3.76 5.06 3.50
CA TYR A 43 -4.90 4.24 3.87
C TYR A 43 -5.74 3.73 2.68
N PRO A 44 -6.14 4.55 1.68
CA PRO A 44 -6.94 4.08 0.56
C PRO A 44 -6.17 3.10 -0.35
N LEU A 45 -4.84 3.11 -0.32
CA LEU A 45 -4.00 2.17 -1.07
C LEU A 45 -3.76 0.88 -0.25
N LEU A 46 -3.35 1.02 1.00
CA LEU A 46 -2.86 -0.10 1.80
C LEU A 46 -3.98 -0.98 2.35
N LYS A 47 -5.12 -0.42 2.76
CA LYS A 47 -6.22 -1.20 3.34
C LYS A 47 -6.80 -2.25 2.38
N PRO A 48 -7.16 -1.92 1.12
CA PRO A 48 -7.66 -2.94 0.19
C PRO A 48 -6.60 -3.98 -0.14
N ILE A 49 -5.32 -3.60 -0.24
CA ILE A 49 -4.21 -4.54 -0.47
C ILE A 49 -4.06 -5.49 0.73
N ASP A 50 -4.08 -4.98 1.96
CA ASP A 50 -3.97 -5.80 3.17
C ASP A 50 -5.16 -6.79 3.27
N PHE A 51 -6.38 -6.31 3.01
CA PHE A 51 -7.57 -7.17 2.95
C PHE A 51 -7.45 -8.26 1.88
N LEU A 52 -6.99 -7.91 0.68
CA LEU A 52 -6.80 -8.86 -0.42
C LEU A 52 -5.76 -9.92 -0.06
N LEU A 53 -4.63 -9.51 0.52
CA LEU A 53 -3.56 -10.42 0.91
C LEU A 53 -3.96 -11.37 2.04
N VAL A 54 -4.67 -10.87 3.06
CA VAL A 54 -5.18 -11.71 4.16
C VAL A 54 -6.16 -12.76 3.65
N ASN A 55 -6.99 -12.42 2.67
CA ASN A 55 -8.04 -13.29 2.15
C ASN A 55 -7.65 -14.01 0.85
N ILE A 56 -6.37 -13.99 0.44
CA ILE A 56 -5.95 -14.52 -0.87
C ILE A 56 -6.23 -16.02 -1.05
N ASN A 57 -6.25 -16.76 0.06
CA ASN A 57 -6.54 -18.20 0.08
C ASN A 57 -8.04 -18.52 0.04
N GLN A 58 -8.92 -17.52 0.15
CA GLN A 58 -10.37 -17.75 0.09
C GLN A 58 -10.81 -17.92 -1.38
N PRO A 59 -11.66 -18.91 -1.68
CA PRO A 59 -12.08 -19.20 -3.06
C PRO A 59 -12.80 -18.00 -3.70
N LEU A 60 -13.58 -17.24 -2.92
CA LEU A 60 -14.26 -16.03 -3.39
C LEU A 60 -13.27 -14.95 -3.85
N MET A 61 -12.17 -14.74 -3.12
CA MET A 61 -11.15 -13.76 -3.51
C MET A 61 -10.41 -14.18 -4.77
N ILE A 62 -10.09 -15.46 -4.92
CA ILE A 62 -9.47 -16.00 -6.13
C ILE A 62 -10.38 -15.73 -7.34
N THR A 63 -11.68 -16.00 -7.23
CA THR A 63 -12.63 -15.71 -8.31
C THR A 63 -12.74 -14.23 -8.63
N ALA A 64 -12.75 -13.36 -7.62
CA ALA A 64 -12.78 -11.91 -7.82
C ALA A 64 -11.52 -11.40 -8.54
N ILE A 65 -10.34 -11.87 -8.14
CA ILE A 65 -9.06 -11.55 -8.81
C ILE A 65 -9.07 -12.04 -10.26
N ALA A 66 -9.55 -13.25 -10.52
CA ALA A 66 -9.65 -13.79 -11.87
C ALA A 66 -10.58 -12.95 -12.76
N ILE A 67 -11.75 -12.54 -12.26
CA ILE A 67 -12.68 -11.66 -12.99
C ILE A 67 -12.03 -10.31 -13.30
N VAL A 68 -11.32 -9.71 -12.34
CA VAL A 68 -10.59 -8.45 -12.55
C VAL A 68 -9.48 -8.60 -13.58
N LEU A 69 -8.73 -9.71 -13.56
CA LEU A 69 -7.68 -9.97 -14.55
C LEU A 69 -8.26 -10.15 -15.96
N ILE A 70 -9.36 -10.89 -16.10
CA ILE A 70 -10.07 -11.03 -17.38
C ILE A 70 -10.53 -9.67 -17.88
N ALA A 71 -11.08 -8.82 -17.00
CA ALA A 71 -11.49 -7.47 -17.35
C ALA A 71 -10.29 -6.62 -17.81
N LEU A 72 -9.15 -6.67 -17.12
CA LEU A 72 -7.93 -5.96 -17.51
C LEU A 72 -7.41 -6.41 -18.88
N VAL A 73 -7.35 -7.72 -19.12
CA VAL A 73 -6.95 -8.28 -20.43
C VAL A 73 -7.91 -7.81 -21.52
N THR A 74 -9.22 -7.80 -21.23
CA THR A 74 -10.25 -7.32 -22.17
C THR A 74 -10.07 -5.84 -22.50
N ILE A 75 -9.73 -5.00 -21.52
CA ILE A 75 -9.44 -3.57 -21.73
C ILE A 75 -8.21 -3.39 -22.63
N VAL A 76 -7.17 -4.20 -22.45
CA VAL A 76 -5.94 -4.12 -23.25
C VAL A 76 -6.19 -4.59 -24.69
N LEU A 77 -6.96 -5.65 -24.89
CA LEU A 77 -7.24 -6.20 -26.22
C LEU A 77 -8.30 -5.39 -27.00
N TYR A 78 -9.28 -4.80 -26.30
CA TYR A 78 -10.41 -4.09 -26.90
C TYR A 78 -10.62 -2.70 -26.27
N PRO A 79 -9.63 -1.79 -26.36
CA PRO A 79 -9.68 -0.51 -25.66
C PRO A 79 -10.83 0.40 -26.13
N GLU A 80 -11.17 0.37 -27.42
CA GLU A 80 -12.21 1.23 -27.99
C GLU A 80 -13.63 0.85 -27.52
N GLU A 81 -13.94 -0.45 -27.51
CA GLU A 81 -15.24 -0.93 -27.05
C GLU A 81 -15.39 -0.77 -25.53
N CYS A 82 -14.31 -1.00 -24.77
CA CYS A 82 -14.31 -0.72 -23.33
C CYS A 82 -14.50 0.77 -23.03
N ALA A 83 -13.85 1.66 -23.79
CA ALA A 83 -14.04 3.09 -23.66
C ALA A 83 -15.48 3.52 -23.97
N ARG A 84 -16.09 2.95 -25.04
CA ARG A 84 -17.48 3.24 -25.42
C ARG A 84 -18.46 2.82 -24.32
N VAL A 85 -18.30 1.62 -23.76
CA VAL A 85 -19.13 1.12 -22.65
C VAL A 85 -18.90 1.95 -21.38
N ALA A 86 -17.66 2.29 -21.05
CA ALA A 86 -17.35 3.11 -19.88
C ALA A 86 -17.97 4.52 -19.97
N LEU A 87 -17.93 5.13 -21.16
CA LEU A 87 -18.54 6.43 -21.43
C LEU A 87 -20.07 6.39 -21.37
N ALA A 88 -20.68 5.25 -21.74
CA ALA A 88 -22.12 5.05 -21.65
C ALA A 88 -22.62 4.89 -20.20
N ILE A 89 -21.82 4.27 -19.33
CA ILE A 89 -22.22 3.98 -17.93
C ILE A 89 -21.84 5.13 -16.98
N LEU A 90 -20.71 5.82 -17.23
CA LEU A 90 -20.29 6.98 -16.43
C LEU A 90 -20.32 8.28 -17.27
N PRO A 91 -21.48 8.97 -17.35
CA PRO A 91 -21.59 10.26 -18.03
C PRO A 91 -20.59 11.34 -17.56
N PRO A 92 -20.11 11.41 -16.30
CA PRO A 92 -19.07 12.40 -15.96
C PRO A 92 -17.69 12.11 -16.59
N LEU A 93 -17.37 10.86 -16.97
CA LEU A 93 -16.11 10.58 -17.67
C LEU A 93 -16.09 11.14 -19.09
N SER A 94 -17.25 11.32 -19.72
CA SER A 94 -17.35 11.92 -21.06
C SER A 94 -16.90 13.38 -21.11
N ARG A 95 -16.90 14.07 -19.97
CA ARG A 95 -16.42 15.46 -19.84
C ARG A 95 -14.96 15.55 -19.41
N ALA A 96 -14.38 14.44 -18.94
CA ALA A 96 -13.00 14.39 -18.50
C ALA A 96 -12.07 14.32 -19.70
N LYS A 97 -11.35 15.40 -19.97
CA LYS A 97 -10.28 15.43 -20.97
C LYS A 97 -9.10 14.54 -20.53
N PRO A 98 -8.32 13.97 -21.48
CA PRO A 98 -7.23 13.03 -21.19
C PRO A 98 -6.19 13.54 -20.17
N TYR A 99 -5.95 14.85 -20.13
CA TYR A 99 -5.00 15.45 -19.19
C TYR A 99 -5.48 15.39 -17.73
N HIS A 100 -6.79 15.34 -17.46
CA HIS A 100 -7.31 15.18 -16.10
C HIS A 100 -6.96 13.80 -15.54
N PHE A 101 -6.99 12.77 -16.38
CA PHE A 101 -6.55 11.42 -15.98
C PHE A 101 -5.05 11.39 -15.72
N LYS A 102 -4.24 11.98 -16.60
CA LYS A 102 -2.78 12.09 -16.40
C LYS A 102 -2.44 12.82 -15.09
N PHE A 103 -3.11 13.93 -14.82
CA PHE A 103 -2.95 14.67 -13.57
C PHE A 103 -3.41 13.85 -12.37
N GLY A 104 -4.53 13.13 -12.45
CA GLY A 104 -5.01 12.25 -11.39
C GLY A 104 -4.02 11.16 -11.04
N VAL A 105 -3.45 10.48 -12.04
CA VAL A 105 -2.40 9.46 -11.85
C VAL A 105 -1.13 10.08 -11.26
N PHE A 106 -0.72 11.25 -11.75
CA PHE A 106 0.42 11.97 -11.18
C PHE A 106 0.20 12.36 -9.72
N ALA A 107 -0.95 12.96 -9.40
CA ALA A 107 -1.31 13.37 -8.04
C ALA A 107 -1.40 12.16 -7.11
N TRP A 108 -1.98 11.05 -7.57
CA TRP A 108 -2.03 9.79 -6.82
C TRP A 108 -0.63 9.24 -6.51
N ASN A 109 0.26 9.22 -7.49
CA ASN A 109 1.64 8.80 -7.30
C ASN A 109 2.38 9.73 -6.34
N ALA A 110 2.23 11.04 -6.48
CA ALA A 110 2.83 12.04 -5.60
C ALA A 110 2.34 11.89 -4.15
N LEU A 111 1.03 11.70 -3.94
CA LEU A 111 0.44 11.46 -2.62
C LEU A 111 0.95 10.15 -2.01
N THR A 112 1.12 9.11 -2.82
CA THR A 112 1.67 7.83 -2.35
C THR A 112 3.12 7.99 -1.89
N ILE A 113 3.96 8.66 -2.69
CA ILE A 113 5.37 8.94 -2.33
C ILE A 113 5.43 9.81 -1.08
N LEU A 114 4.59 10.85 -0.99
CA LEU A 114 4.51 11.72 0.17
C LEU A 114 4.09 10.94 1.42
N GLY A 115 3.07 10.09 1.31
CA GLY A 115 2.60 9.23 2.40
C GLY A 115 3.68 8.28 2.91
N ILE A 116 4.42 7.63 2.01
CA ILE A 116 5.56 6.77 2.37
C ILE A 116 6.64 7.59 3.06
N THR A 117 6.94 8.78 2.55
CA THR A 117 7.99 9.67 3.10
C THR A 117 7.63 10.14 4.50
N LEU A 118 6.41 10.65 4.70
CA LEU A 118 5.92 11.12 6.00
C LEU A 118 5.87 9.99 7.03
N ARG A 119 5.40 8.81 6.62
CA ARG A 119 5.41 7.61 7.46
C ARG A 119 6.83 7.20 7.87
N THR A 120 7.76 7.20 6.93
CA THR A 120 9.17 6.86 7.18
C THR A 120 9.83 7.85 8.13
N LEU A 121 9.65 9.16 7.89
CA LEU A 121 10.17 10.22 8.75
C LEU A 121 9.54 10.15 10.15
N GLY A 122 8.23 9.90 10.24
CA GLY A 122 7.53 9.73 11.51
C GLY A 122 8.10 8.57 12.33
N ARG A 123 8.41 7.44 11.69
CA ARG A 123 9.02 6.27 12.35
C ARG A 123 10.49 6.48 12.73
N LEU A 124 11.26 7.15 11.89
CA LEU A 124 12.66 7.47 12.18
C LEU A 124 12.81 8.50 13.30
N SER A 125 11.86 9.42 13.43
CA SER A 125 11.81 10.38 14.54
C SER A 125 11.35 9.76 15.87
N ASN A 126 10.92 8.50 15.87
CA ASN A 126 10.49 7.79 17.07
C ASN A 126 11.66 7.00 17.65
N GLU A 127 12.36 7.60 18.61
CA GLU A 127 13.55 7.05 19.25
C GLU A 127 13.37 5.63 19.84
N PRO A 128 12.29 5.29 20.57
CA PRO A 128 12.09 3.93 21.07
C PRO A 128 11.91 2.90 19.96
N LEU A 129 11.24 3.25 18.85
CA LEU A 129 11.10 2.36 17.70
C LEU A 129 12.44 2.16 16.99
N HIS A 130 13.16 3.26 16.73
CA HIS A 130 14.42 3.23 15.99
C HIS A 130 15.55 2.51 16.75
N SER A 131 15.62 2.68 18.07
CA SER A 131 16.59 1.98 18.91
C SER A 131 16.35 0.47 18.95
N GLN A 132 15.10 0.02 19.07
CA GLN A 132 14.77 -1.41 19.04
C GLN A 132 14.94 -2.03 17.64
N TRP A 133 14.68 -1.25 16.59
CA TRP A 133 14.95 -1.65 15.20
C TRP A 133 16.44 -1.89 14.97
N LYS A 134 17.30 -0.94 15.35
CA LYS A 134 18.77 -1.08 15.25
C LYS A 134 19.30 -2.21 16.13
N GLY A 135 18.66 -2.46 17.27
CA GLY A 135 18.99 -3.57 18.15
C GLY A 135 18.58 -4.95 17.62
N GLY A 136 17.90 -5.03 16.47
CA GLY A 136 17.45 -6.29 15.88
C GLY A 136 16.37 -7.01 16.69
N ARG A 137 15.72 -6.30 17.62
CA ARG A 137 14.73 -6.86 18.55
C ARG A 137 13.30 -6.81 18.02
N LEU A 138 13.09 -6.15 16.88
CA LEU A 138 11.79 -6.02 16.24
C LEU A 138 11.67 -6.94 15.02
N GLN A 139 10.56 -7.64 14.94
CA GLN A 139 10.11 -8.30 13.72
C GLN A 139 9.12 -7.38 12.99
N LEU A 140 9.24 -7.35 11.67
CA LEU A 140 8.35 -6.57 10.81
C LEU A 140 7.12 -7.42 10.50
N LEU A 141 5.94 -6.92 10.83
CA LEU A 141 4.72 -7.52 10.32
C LEU A 141 4.46 -6.97 8.91
N HIS A 142 4.61 -7.85 7.91
CA HIS A 142 4.31 -7.51 6.53
C HIS A 142 2.79 -7.38 6.31
N LEU A 143 2.40 -6.62 5.28
CA LEU A 143 1.02 -6.59 4.80
C LEU A 143 0.58 -8.01 4.45
N GLY A 144 -0.66 -8.36 4.79
CA GLY A 144 -1.18 -9.71 4.60
C GLY A 144 -0.82 -10.73 5.69
N ALA A 145 0.04 -10.37 6.66
CA ALA A 145 0.30 -11.25 7.78
C ALA A 145 -0.96 -11.40 8.65
N ALA A 146 -1.42 -12.64 8.81
CA ALA A 146 -2.50 -12.97 9.73
C ALA A 146 -2.08 -12.56 11.14
N ARG A 147 -2.89 -11.75 11.83
CA ARG A 147 -2.73 -11.58 13.28
C ARG A 147 -3.10 -12.91 13.91
N ASN A 148 -2.13 -13.60 14.49
CA ASN A 148 -2.42 -14.61 15.50
C ASN A 148 -2.93 -13.84 16.73
N HIS A 149 -4.23 -13.56 16.76
CA HIS A 149 -4.90 -13.24 18.01
C HIS A 149 -4.94 -14.54 18.81
N SER A 150 -3.84 -14.85 19.50
CA SER A 150 -3.81 -15.80 20.62
C SER A 150 -4.29 -15.10 21.88
#